data_AF-A0AAW9ECV3-F1
#
_entry.id   AF-A0AAW9ECV3-F1
#
_cell.length_a   1.000
_cell.length_b   1.000
_cell.length_c   1.000
_cell.angle_alpha   90.00
_cell.angle_beta   90.00
_cell.angle_gamma   90.00
#
_symmetry.space_group_name_H-M   'P 1'
#
loop_
_entity.id
_entity.type
_entity.pdbx_description
1 polymer ?
#
loop_
_entity_poly.entity_id
_entity_poly.type
_entity_poly.pdbx_seq_one_letter_code
_entity_poly.pdbx_strand_id
1 'polypeptide(L)'
;QREYPYGAELAHVVGYVSKINDSDLQRLAKNGEEENYAADRNIGKQGIEGYYEKALHGTTGYQEVEVDNHGRVVRLLREVPPVAGKNLYLTLDLHLQQYIESVLKGQRAAVVVVDPRDGGVLAMVSSPSYDPN
;
A
#
# COMPACT_ATOMS: atom_id res chain seq x y z
N GLN A 1 3.07 -1.49 -10.77
CA GLN A 1 1.60 -1.42 -10.56
C GLN A 1 1.25 -2.44 -9.48
N ARG A 2 0.27 -2.15 -8.62
CA ARG A 2 -0.09 -3.04 -7.51
C ARG A 2 -1.19 -4.00 -7.96
N GLU A 3 -1.16 -5.23 -7.46
CA GLU A 3 -2.09 -6.30 -7.82
C GLU A 3 -2.52 -7.02 -6.54
N TYR A 4 -3.81 -7.30 -6.42
CA TYR A 4 -4.41 -8.02 -5.30
C TYR A 4 -5.04 -9.32 -5.82
N PRO A 5 -4.29 -10.44 -5.78
CA PRO A 5 -4.74 -11.72 -6.36
C PRO A 5 -6.04 -12.26 -5.74
N TYR A 6 -6.30 -11.92 -4.48
CA TYR A 6 -7.47 -12.35 -3.72
C TYR A 6 -8.59 -11.31 -3.70
N GLY A 7 -8.43 -10.20 -4.43
CA GLY A 7 -9.45 -9.18 -4.66
C GLY A 7 -10.26 -8.80 -3.41
N ALA A 8 -11.58 -9.00 -3.51
CA ALA A 8 -12.54 -8.61 -2.48
C ALA A 8 -12.28 -9.25 -1.11
N GLU A 9 -11.63 -10.40 -1.06
CA GLU A 9 -11.51 -11.16 0.19
C GLU A 9 -10.62 -10.50 1.23
N LEU A 10 -9.74 -9.61 0.78
CA LEU A 10 -8.79 -8.89 1.62
C LEU A 10 -8.96 -7.38 1.55
N ALA A 11 -9.93 -6.86 0.80
CA ALA A 11 -10.00 -5.44 0.45
C ALA A 11 -10.02 -4.50 1.65
N HIS A 12 -10.78 -4.83 2.70
CA HIS A 12 -10.87 -3.98 3.89
C HIS A 12 -9.63 -4.06 4.80
N VAL A 13 -8.99 -5.23 4.89
CA VAL A 13 -7.85 -5.45 5.79
C VAL A 13 -6.52 -5.07 5.13
N VAL A 14 -6.25 -5.57 3.93
CA VAL A 14 -5.05 -5.21 3.16
C VAL A 14 -5.18 -3.78 2.66
N GLY A 15 -6.37 -3.38 2.21
CA GLY A 15 -6.59 -2.09 1.59
C GLY A 15 -6.07 -2.06 0.16
N TYR A 16 -5.82 -0.84 -0.32
CA TYR A 16 -5.32 -0.63 -1.66
C TYR A 16 -4.46 0.63 -1.76
N VAL A 17 -3.59 0.67 -2.77
CA VAL A 17 -2.90 1.87 -3.25
C VAL A 17 -3.68 2.48 -4.40
N SER A 18 -3.78 3.81 -4.43
CA SER A 18 -4.33 4.51 -5.59
C SER A 18 -3.69 5.88 -5.76
N LYS A 19 -4.11 6.61 -6.79
CA LYS A 19 -3.50 7.87 -7.18
C LYS A 19 -3.47 8.86 -6.01
N ILE A 20 -2.33 9.52 -5.85
CA ILE A 20 -2.12 10.60 -4.89
C ILE A 20 -3.10 11.75 -5.23
N ASN A 21 -3.79 12.25 -4.20
CA ASN A 21 -4.67 13.41 -4.28
C ASN A 21 -4.13 14.57 -3.42
N ASP A 22 -4.78 15.72 -3.49
CA ASP A 22 -4.33 16.92 -2.78
C ASP A 22 -4.29 16.73 -1.25
N SER A 23 -5.19 15.93 -0.68
CA SER A 23 -5.18 15.63 0.76
C SER A 23 -3.98 14.77 1.17
N ASP A 24 -3.53 13.86 0.30
CA ASP A 24 -2.33 13.07 0.56
C ASP A 24 -1.10 13.96 0.48
N LEU A 25 -1.01 14.85 -0.51
CA LEU A 25 0.09 15.80 -0.64
C LEU A 25 0.20 16.70 0.60
N GLN A 26 -0.93 17.23 1.08
CA GLN A 26 -0.96 17.99 2.34
C GLN A 26 -0.49 17.16 3.54
N ARG A 27 -0.90 15.88 3.61
CA ARG A 27 -0.46 14.95 4.66
C ARG A 27 1.04 14.68 4.59
N LEU A 28 1.57 14.42 3.39
CA LEU A 28 2.99 14.17 3.14
C LEU A 28 3.84 15.40 3.48
N ALA A 29 3.41 16.60 3.05
CA ALA A 29 4.07 17.86 3.38
C ALA A 29 4.09 18.10 4.90
N LYS A 30 2.97 17.87 5.58
CA LYS A 30 2.88 17.98 7.06
C LYS A 30 3.83 17.01 7.78
N ASN A 31 4.05 15.83 7.21
CA ASN A 31 4.93 14.80 7.77
C ASN A 31 6.40 14.98 7.35
N GLY A 32 6.71 15.94 6.47
CA GLY A 32 8.06 16.13 5.92
C GLY A 32 8.49 15.02 4.96
N GLU A 33 7.54 14.37 4.29
CA GLU A 33 7.78 13.21 3.41
C GLU A 33 7.67 13.56 1.92
N GLU A 34 7.31 14.80 1.57
CA GLU A 34 7.04 15.24 0.20
C GLU A 34 8.17 14.94 -0.79
N GLU A 35 9.43 15.18 -0.41
CA GLU A 35 10.59 14.91 -1.28
C GLU A 35 10.71 13.43 -1.66
N ASN A 36 10.37 12.53 -0.73
CA ASN A 36 10.46 11.09 -0.96
C ASN A 36 9.37 10.58 -1.93
N TYR A 37 8.32 11.36 -2.18
CA TYR A 37 7.22 11.01 -3.08
C TYR A 37 7.23 11.87 -4.36
N ALA A 38 8.29 12.63 -4.61
CA ALA A 38 8.35 13.57 -5.74
C ALA A 38 8.20 12.89 -7.12
N ALA A 39 8.62 11.63 -7.23
CA ALA A 39 8.49 10.82 -8.45
C ALA A 39 7.28 9.86 -8.41
N ASP A 40 6.60 9.77 -7.28
CA ASP A 40 5.56 8.79 -7.03
C ASP A 40 4.18 9.31 -7.39
N ARG A 41 3.33 8.41 -7.88
CA ARG A 41 1.98 8.74 -8.35
C ARG A 41 0.88 8.08 -7.55
N ASN A 42 1.21 7.05 -6.76
CA ASN A 42 0.27 6.25 -5.99
C ASN A 42 0.72 6.18 -4.53
N ILE A 43 -0.25 6.00 -3.63
CA ILE A 43 -0.04 5.89 -2.19
C ILE A 43 -1.09 4.94 -1.60
N GLY A 44 -0.74 4.22 -0.54
CA GLY A 44 -1.66 3.44 0.28
C GLY A 44 -2.79 4.29 0.87
N LYS A 45 -4.03 3.88 0.57
CA LYS A 45 -5.24 4.61 0.97
C LYS A 45 -5.91 4.05 2.20
N GLN A 46 -5.88 2.72 2.36
CA GLN A 46 -6.61 2.02 3.41
C GLN A 46 -5.83 0.79 3.87
N GLY A 47 -6.24 0.21 5.00
CA GLY A 47 -5.77 -1.09 5.46
C GLY A 47 -4.29 -1.09 5.79
N ILE A 48 -3.66 -2.24 5.61
CA ILE A 48 -2.22 -2.44 5.75
C ILE A 48 -1.44 -1.55 4.78
N GLU A 49 -1.89 -1.38 3.53
CA GLU A 49 -1.23 -0.50 2.55
C GLU A 49 -1.12 0.93 3.09
N GLY A 50 -2.22 1.51 3.58
CA GLY A 50 -2.23 2.87 4.11
C GLY A 50 -1.53 3.01 5.47
N TYR A 51 -1.66 2.04 6.37
CA TYR A 51 -1.07 2.10 7.70
C TYR A 51 0.45 1.92 7.67
N TYR A 52 0.94 0.96 6.89
CA TYR A 52 2.36 0.66 6.76
C TYR A 52 3.01 1.30 5.52
N GLU A 53 2.35 2.28 4.90
CA GLU A 53 2.82 2.99 3.70
C GLU A 53 4.30 3.35 3.78
N LYS A 54 4.75 3.98 4.87
CA LYS A 54 6.14 4.38 5.05
C LYS A 54 7.13 3.21 4.99
N ALA A 55 6.76 2.05 5.54
CA ALA A 55 7.58 0.86 5.51
C ALA A 55 7.57 0.20 4.12
N LEU A 56 6.42 0.23 3.44
CA LEU A 56 6.18 -0.39 2.13
C LEU A 56 6.74 0.42 0.95
N HIS A 57 6.74 1.75 1.06
CA HIS A 57 7.20 2.66 0.02
C HIS A 57 8.72 2.57 -0.19
N GLY A 58 9.47 2.59 0.91
CA GLY A 58 10.93 2.69 0.85
C GLY A 58 11.40 4.13 0.55
N THR A 59 12.56 4.25 -0.08
CA THR A 59 13.20 5.54 -0.33
C THR A 59 13.46 5.75 -1.82
N THR A 60 12.97 6.86 -2.34
CA THR A 60 13.13 7.22 -3.74
C THR A 60 14.56 7.64 -4.03
N GLY A 61 15.11 7.09 -5.12
CA GLY A 61 16.43 7.45 -5.63
C GLY A 61 16.37 8.69 -6.51
N TYR A 62 17.52 9.15 -7.00
CA TYR A 62 17.56 10.29 -7.92
C TYR A 62 18.71 10.17 -8.91
N GLN A 63 18.59 10.88 -10.03
CA GLN A 63 19.58 10.95 -11.09
C GLN A 63 19.93 12.42 -11.36
N GLU A 64 21.23 12.74 -11.33
CA GLU A 64 21.76 14.01 -11.79
C GLU A 64 22.11 13.89 -13.26
N VAL A 65 21.37 14.60 -14.12
CA VAL A 65 21.54 14.56 -15.57
C VAL A 65 21.96 15.92 -16.12
N GLU A 66 22.89 15.90 -17.07
CA GLU A 66 23.29 17.07 -17.86
C GLU A 66 22.35 17.21 -19.06
N VAL A 67 21.77 18.40 -19.22
CA VAL A 67 20.81 18.71 -20.30
C VAL A 67 21.38 19.73 -21.28
N ASP A 68 21.06 19.60 -22.56
CA ASP A 68 21.40 20.61 -23.57
C ASP A 68 20.47 21.83 -23.50
N ASN A 69 20.75 22.85 -24.32
CA ASN A 69 19.92 24.04 -24.44
C ASN A 69 18.49 23.79 -24.95
N HIS A 70 18.18 22.58 -25.42
CA HIS A 70 16.84 22.13 -25.82
C HIS A 70 16.18 21.25 -24.75
N GLY A 71 16.79 21.07 -23.58
CA GLY A 71 16.27 20.27 -22.47
C GLY A 71 16.41 18.76 -22.65
N ARG A 72 17.21 18.29 -23.62
CA ARG A 72 17.43 16.87 -23.84
C ARG A 72 18.56 16.37 -22.94
N VAL A 73 18.37 15.19 -22.35
CA VAL A 73 19.39 14.53 -21.53
C VAL A 73 20.58 14.13 -22.41
N VAL A 74 21.75 14.70 -22.12
CA VAL A 74 23.01 14.45 -22.86
C VAL A 74 23.89 13.45 -22.13
N ARG A 75 23.90 13.51 -20.78
CA ARG A 75 24.76 12.66 -19.95
C ARG A 75 24.18 12.45 -18.56
N LEU A 76 24.37 11.27 -18.00
CA LEU A 76 24.14 10.97 -16.58
C LEU A 76 25.43 11.26 -15.80
N LEU A 77 25.37 12.16 -14.82
CA LEU A 77 26.51 12.57 -13.99
C LEU A 77 26.62 11.69 -12.74
N ARG A 78 25.48 11.44 -12.09
CA ARG A 78 25.40 10.67 -10.86
C ARG A 78 24.03 10.00 -10.76
N GLU A 79 24.02 8.80 -10.20
CA GLU A 79 22.81 8.08 -9.88
C GLU A 79 22.89 7.57 -8.45
N VAL A 80 21.82 7.80 -7.70
CA VAL A 80 21.60 7.19 -6.40
C VAL A 80 20.39 6.27 -6.56
N PRO A 81 20.59 4.94 -6.53
CA PRO A 81 19.49 4.00 -6.76
C PRO A 81 18.45 4.09 -5.64
N PRO A 82 17.16 3.82 -5.95
CA PRO A 82 16.11 3.75 -4.93
C PRO A 82 16.32 2.55 -4.00
N VAL A 83 15.82 2.67 -2.78
CA VAL A 83 15.78 1.58 -1.81
C VAL A 83 14.36 1.06 -1.74
N ALA A 84 14.16 -0.20 -2.13
CA ALA A 84 12.86 -0.85 -2.05
C ALA A 84 12.33 -0.86 -0.60
N GLY A 85 11.01 -0.72 -0.47
CA GLY A 85 10.34 -0.89 0.82
C GLY A 85 10.48 -2.30 1.38
N LYS A 86 10.07 -2.45 2.64
CA LYS A 86 10.17 -3.70 3.39
C LYS A 86 9.00 -4.61 3.07
N ASN A 87 9.29 -5.91 2.97
CA ASN A 87 8.25 -6.94 2.97
C ASN A 87 7.63 -7.03 4.36
N LEU A 88 6.30 -7.15 4.40
CA LEU A 88 5.54 -7.37 5.62
C LEU A 88 5.04 -8.81 5.66
N TYR A 89 5.12 -9.42 6.83
CA TYR A 89 4.49 -10.71 7.12
C TYR A 89 3.33 -10.44 8.07
N LEU A 90 2.12 -10.81 7.65
CA LEU A 90 0.90 -10.62 8.43
C LEU A 90 0.59 -11.89 9.21
N THR A 91 -0.18 -11.72 10.28
CA THR A 91 -0.73 -12.81 11.09
C THR A 91 -2.00 -13.44 10.48
N LEU A 92 -2.50 -12.88 9.38
CA LEU A 92 -3.70 -13.35 8.70
C LEU A 92 -3.51 -14.76 8.14
N ASP A 93 -4.50 -15.62 8.40
CA ASP A 93 -4.69 -16.88 7.72
C ASP A 93 -5.65 -16.65 6.54
N LEU A 94 -5.10 -16.76 5.33
CA LEU A 94 -5.83 -16.54 4.09
C LEU A 94 -7.02 -17.50 3.94
N HIS A 95 -6.84 -18.78 4.25
CA HIS A 95 -7.90 -19.78 4.08
C HIS A 95 -9.05 -19.53 5.07
N LEU A 96 -8.72 -19.14 6.30
CA LEU A 96 -9.73 -18.76 7.29
C LEU A 96 -10.51 -17.51 6.86
N GLN A 97 -9.82 -16.50 6.35
CA GLN A 97 -10.44 -15.27 5.82
C GLN A 97 -11.43 -15.60 4.69
N GLN A 98 -11.01 -16.38 3.70
CA GLN A 98 -11.83 -16.83 2.57
C GLN A 98 -13.06 -17.63 3.03
N TYR A 99 -12.86 -18.54 3.97
CA TYR A 99 -13.94 -19.33 4.54
C TYR A 99 -14.99 -18.44 5.20
N ILE A 100 -14.57 -17.50 6.05
CA ILE A 100 -15.49 -16.59 6.75
C ILE A 100 -16.27 -15.74 5.76
N GLU A 101 -15.63 -15.18 4.74
CA GLU A 101 -16.34 -14.38 3.74
C GLU A 101 -17.35 -15.20 2.94
N SER A 102 -17.03 -16.45 2.59
CA SER A 102 -17.97 -17.35 1.92
C SER A 102 -19.23 -17.59 2.75
N VAL A 103 -19.10 -17.66 4.07
CA VAL A 103 -20.21 -17.84 5.03
C VAL A 103 -21.04 -16.55 5.16
N LEU A 104 -20.39 -15.38 5.09
CA LEU A 104 -21.05 -14.08 5.25
C LEU A 104 -21.64 -13.51 3.95
N LYS A 105 -21.48 -14.21 2.82
CA LYS A 105 -21.90 -13.74 1.50
C LYS A 105 -23.38 -13.31 1.49
N GLY A 106 -23.63 -12.08 1.04
CA GLY A 106 -24.97 -11.48 0.96
C GLY A 106 -25.49 -10.90 2.27
N GLN A 107 -24.70 -10.94 3.35
CA GLN A 107 -25.06 -10.39 4.65
C GLN A 107 -24.17 -9.18 4.98
N ARG A 108 -24.73 -8.21 5.72
CA ARG A 108 -23.94 -7.12 6.31
C ARG A 108 -23.43 -7.59 7.66
N ALA A 109 -22.15 -7.89 7.74
CA ALA A 109 -21.53 -8.46 8.93
C ALA A 109 -20.03 -8.13 8.99
N ALA A 110 -19.50 -8.16 10.21
CA ALA A 110 -18.07 -8.05 10.46
C ALA A 110 -17.62 -9.16 11.40
N VAL A 111 -16.46 -9.75 11.15
CA VAL A 111 -15.88 -10.82 11.96
C VAL A 111 -14.40 -10.53 12.18
N VAL A 112 -13.97 -10.66 13.43
CA VAL A 112 -12.56 -10.58 13.82
C VAL A 112 -12.22 -11.88 14.56
N VAL A 113 -11.20 -12.58 14.08
CA VAL A 113 -10.64 -13.77 14.74
C VAL A 113 -9.26 -13.43 15.23
N VAL A 114 -9.02 -13.62 16.52
CA VAL A 114 -7.77 -13.29 17.20
C VAL A 114 -7.25 -14.52 17.92
N ASP A 115 -5.95 -14.76 17.86
CA ASP A 115 -5.29 -15.70 18.75
C ASP A 115 -5.08 -15.04 20.13
N PRO A 116 -5.72 -15.52 21.20
CA PRO A 116 -5.62 -14.88 22.52
C PRO A 116 -4.23 -15.01 23.16
N ARG A 117 -3.33 -15.84 22.62
CA ARG A 117 -2.01 -16.09 23.19
C ARG A 117 -1.01 -14.99 22.85
N ASP A 118 -1.11 -14.41 21.65
CA ASP A 118 -0.20 -13.38 21.15
C ASP A 118 -0.93 -12.12 20.63
N GLY A 119 -2.26 -12.14 20.56
CA GLY A 119 -3.06 -11.04 20.04
C GLY A 119 -3.07 -10.93 18.51
N GLY A 120 -2.53 -11.92 17.80
CA GLY A 120 -2.48 -11.96 16.35
C GLY A 120 -3.87 -12.03 15.72
N VAL A 121 -4.17 -11.13 14.78
CA VAL A 121 -5.41 -11.16 14.00
C VAL A 121 -5.28 -12.20 12.90
N LEU A 122 -6.00 -13.32 13.04
CA LEU A 122 -6.01 -14.42 12.09
C LEU A 122 -6.97 -14.16 10.92
N ALA A 123 -8.07 -13.45 11.15
CA ALA A 123 -8.98 -13.02 10.09
C ALA A 123 -9.69 -11.72 10.49
N MET A 124 -9.87 -10.81 9.53
CA MET A 124 -10.63 -9.58 9.71
C MET A 124 -11.47 -9.33 8.46
N VAL A 125 -12.74 -9.72 8.53
CA VAL A 125 -13.67 -9.73 7.39
C VAL A 125 -14.79 -8.72 7.62
N SER A 126 -15.10 -7.95 6.58
CA SER A 126 -16.25 -7.04 6.52
C SER A 126 -17.00 -7.30 5.22
N SER A 127 -18.29 -7.61 5.33
CA SER A 127 -19.19 -7.89 4.20
C SER A 127 -20.32 -6.84 4.14
N PRO A 128 -20.71 -6.35 2.94
CA PRO A 128 -20.17 -6.69 1.63
C PRO A 128 -18.77 -6.11 1.40
N SER A 129 -17.97 -6.80 0.58
CA SER A 129 -16.64 -6.34 0.16
C SER A 129 -16.65 -5.76 -1.26
N TYR A 130 -15.49 -5.28 -1.73
CA TYR A 130 -15.29 -4.63 -3.03
C TYR A 130 -13.96 -5.08 -3.65
N ASP A 131 -13.81 -5.01 -4.98
CA ASP A 131 -12.54 -5.33 -5.64
C ASP A 131 -11.54 -4.16 -5.50
N PRO A 132 -10.36 -4.37 -4.90
CA PRO A 132 -9.33 -3.34 -4.72
C PRO A 132 -8.43 -3.12 -5.95
N ASN A 133 -8.55 -3.95 -7.01
CA ASN A 133 -7.76 -3.82 -8.24
C ASN A 133 -8.20 -2.68 -9.16
#